data_AF-A0AAN6JGU0-F1
#
_entry.id   AF-A0AAN6JGU0-F1
#
_cell.length_a   1.000
_cell.length_b   1.000
_cell.length_c   1.000
_cell.angle_alpha   90.00
_cell.angle_beta   90.00
_cell.angle_gamma   90.00
#
_symmetry.space_group_name_H-M   'P 1'
#
loop_
_entity.id
_entity.type
_entity.pdbx_description
1 polymer ?
#
loop_
_entity_poly.entity_id
_entity_poly.type
_entity_poly.pdbx_seq_one_letter_code
_entity_poly.pdbx_strand_id
1 'polypeptide(L)'
;MPRVVTYVARHRKDLLVAQRQDLLAESTPDILMLEAQGIRGRPLRIVNIYSAPPATGGRTIRPGHGVRLLTRQQLDGDTHPCVIAGDFNAHNALWSAASSYTRTTAAGRYLASWIRTEKWELGLKQGSVNRRGARGEADTAIDL
;
A
#
# COMPACT_ATOMS: atom_id res chain seq x y z
N MET A 1 13.60 -1.50 12.88
CA MET A 1 12.47 -0.67 13.34
C MET A 1 11.32 -0.82 12.36
N PRO A 2 10.08 -1.11 12.79
CA PRO A 2 8.91 -1.13 11.93
C PRO A 2 8.66 0.27 11.36
N ARG A 3 8.18 0.36 10.12
CA ARG A 3 7.88 1.65 9.46
C ARG A 3 6.41 1.86 9.13
N VAL A 4 5.59 0.85 9.43
CA VAL A 4 4.14 0.89 9.32
C VAL A 4 3.53 0.54 10.67
N VAL A 5 2.35 1.11 10.95
CA VAL A 5 1.56 0.80 12.13
C VAL A 5 0.09 0.76 11.73
N THR A 6 -0.64 -0.20 12.27
CA THR A 6 -2.10 -0.30 12.13
C THR A 6 -2.70 -0.41 13.52
N TYR A 7 -3.63 0.47 13.86
CA TYR A 7 -4.33 0.45 15.13
C TYR A 7 -5.62 -0.36 15.01
N VAL A 8 -5.87 -1.23 15.99
CA VAL A 8 -7.07 -2.05 16.06
C VAL A 8 -7.82 -1.69 17.34
N ALA A 9 -9.07 -1.24 17.20
CA ALA A 9 -9.92 -0.92 18.34
C ALA A 9 -10.30 -2.21 19.11
N ARG A 10 -9.85 -2.33 20.37
CA ARG A 10 -10.01 -3.55 21.19
C ARG A 10 -11.39 -3.71 21.84
N HIS A 11 -12.31 -2.79 21.63
CA HIS A 11 -13.62 -2.81 22.31
C HIS A 11 -14.61 -3.82 21.71
N ARG A 12 -14.26 -4.45 20.58
CA ARG A 12 -15.07 -5.43 19.86
C ARG A 12 -14.57 -6.84 20.15
N LYS A 13 -15.23 -7.53 21.07
CA LYS A 13 -14.92 -8.95 21.42
C LYS A 13 -15.28 -9.93 20.30
N ASP A 14 -16.08 -9.46 19.34
CA ASP A 14 -16.54 -10.19 18.17
C ASP A 14 -15.57 -10.10 16.98
N LEU A 15 -14.43 -9.42 17.14
CA LEU A 15 -13.40 -9.26 16.12
C LEU A 15 -12.08 -9.87 16.61
N LEU A 16 -11.59 -10.87 15.90
CA LEU A 16 -10.25 -11.41 16.05
C LEU A 16 -9.33 -10.75 15.03
N VAL A 17 -8.17 -10.28 15.47
CA VAL A 17 -7.12 -9.78 14.57
C VAL A 17 -5.82 -10.48 14.88
N ALA A 18 -5.22 -11.08 13.86
CA ALA A 18 -3.94 -11.78 13.95
C ALA A 18 -2.93 -11.13 12.99
N GLN A 19 -1.68 -11.02 13.44
CA GLN A 19 -0.57 -10.65 12.57
C GLN A 19 -0.18 -11.86 11.71
N ARG A 20 -0.04 -11.64 10.41
CA ARG A 20 0.24 -12.70 9.41
C ARG A 20 1.52 -12.45 8.63
N GLN A 21 2.58 -11.98 9.31
CA GLN A 21 3.88 -11.79 8.67
C GLN A 21 4.52 -13.11 8.22
N ASP A 22 4.05 -14.25 8.74
CA ASP A 22 4.40 -15.61 8.27
C ASP A 22 4.05 -15.83 6.80
N LEU A 23 3.08 -15.09 6.26
CA LEU A 23 2.67 -15.18 4.86
C LEU A 23 3.57 -14.37 3.91
N LEU A 24 4.46 -13.52 4.42
CA LEU A 24 5.38 -12.77 3.58
C LEU A 24 6.56 -13.65 3.15
N ALA A 25 6.91 -13.59 1.85
CA ALA A 25 8.06 -14.32 1.31
C ALA A 25 9.40 -13.92 1.98
N GLU A 26 9.49 -12.72 2.53
CA GLU A 26 10.65 -12.26 3.29
C GLU A 26 10.25 -11.33 4.43
N SER A 27 11.05 -11.32 5.50
CA SER A 27 10.86 -10.42 6.64
C SER A 27 11.18 -8.98 6.27
N THR A 28 10.27 -8.06 6.55
CA THR A 28 10.41 -6.65 6.21
C THR A 28 9.74 -5.73 7.23
N PRO A 29 10.30 -4.54 7.51
CA PRO A 29 9.62 -3.51 8.29
C PRO A 29 8.70 -2.61 7.46
N ASP A 30 8.68 -2.78 6.13
CA ASP A 30 7.97 -1.93 5.18
C ASP A 30 6.52 -2.38 4.94
N ILE A 31 6.17 -3.61 5.35
CA ILE A 31 4.83 -4.19 5.16
C ILE A 31 4.38 -4.79 6.49
N LEU A 32 3.12 -4.57 6.85
CA LEU A 32 2.42 -5.24 7.95
C LEU A 32 1.19 -5.93 7.39
N MET A 33 1.17 -7.25 7.49
CA MET A 33 0.01 -8.07 7.14
C MET A 33 -0.76 -8.47 8.39
N LEU A 34 -2.06 -8.23 8.36
CA LEU A 34 -3.01 -8.65 9.37
C LEU A 34 -4.13 -9.46 8.69
N GLU A 35 -4.76 -10.34 9.46
CA GLU A 35 -6.07 -10.89 9.13
C GLU A 35 -7.05 -10.51 10.22
N ALA A 36 -8.22 -10.02 9.80
CA ALA A 36 -9.31 -9.64 10.67
C ALA A 36 -10.52 -10.52 10.39
N GLN A 37 -11.10 -11.11 11.43
CA GLN A 37 -12.23 -12.02 11.30
C GLN A 37 -13.30 -11.71 12.36
N GLY A 38 -14.53 -11.48 11.89
CA GLY A 38 -15.70 -11.37 12.76
C GLY A 38 -16.23 -12.74 13.20
N ILE A 39 -17.29 -12.78 14.02
CA ILE A 39 -17.94 -14.04 14.46
C ILE A 39 -18.38 -14.91 13.26
N ARG A 40 -18.81 -14.28 12.17
CA ARG A 40 -19.25 -14.95 10.94
C ARG A 40 -18.57 -14.32 9.74
N GLY A 41 -18.24 -15.14 8.75
CA GLY A 41 -17.64 -14.71 7.50
C GLY A 41 -16.20 -15.21 7.31
N ARG A 42 -15.67 -14.98 6.11
CA ARG A 42 -14.29 -15.27 5.78
C ARG A 42 -13.38 -14.19 6.38
N PRO A 43 -12.13 -14.52 6.79
CA PRO A 43 -11.15 -13.53 7.19
C PRO A 43 -10.92 -12.50 6.08
N LEU A 44 -10.77 -11.23 6.47
CA LEU A 44 -10.30 -10.16 5.61
C LEU A 44 -8.80 -9.97 5.83
N ARG A 45 -8.01 -10.09 4.76
CA ARG A 45 -6.60 -9.76 4.77
C ARG A 45 -6.41 -8.26 4.62
N ILE A 46 -5.61 -7.67 5.49
CA ILE A 46 -5.30 -6.23 5.52
C ILE A 46 -3.79 -6.10 5.42
N VAL A 47 -3.32 -5.41 4.38
CA VAL A 47 -1.90 -5.15 4.14
C VAL A 47 -1.66 -3.65 4.26
N ASN A 48 -0.89 -3.25 5.26
CA ASN A 48 -0.39 -1.88 5.39
C ASN A 48 1.04 -1.80 4.84
N ILE A 49 1.31 -0.86 3.95
CA ILE A 49 2.59 -0.72 3.27
C ILE A 49 3.15 0.70 3.44
N TYR A 50 4.47 0.77 3.59
CA TYR A 50 5.24 1.98 3.36
C TYR A 50 6.41 1.69 2.43
N SER A 51 6.46 2.41 1.32
CA SER A 51 7.53 2.33 0.34
C SER A 51 8.23 3.68 0.27
N ALA A 52 9.49 3.72 0.73
CA ALA A 52 10.24 4.96 0.81
C ALA A 52 10.45 5.62 -0.56
N PRO A 53 10.36 6.96 -0.68
CA PRO A 53 10.68 7.65 -1.92
C PRO A 53 12.18 7.55 -2.24
N PRO A 54 12.59 7.73 -3.51
CA PRO A 54 13.98 7.98 -3.85
C PRO A 54 14.55 9.15 -3.04
N ALA A 55 15.82 9.10 -2.69
CA ALA A 55 16.43 10.18 -1.91
C ALA A 55 16.58 11.47 -2.73
N THR A 56 16.10 12.59 -2.21
CA THR A 56 16.40 13.93 -2.70
C THR A 56 17.37 14.61 -1.73
N GLY A 57 18.67 14.49 -1.99
CA GLY A 57 19.71 15.20 -1.21
C GLY A 57 20.08 14.59 0.15
N GLY A 58 19.69 13.34 0.43
CA GLY A 58 20.03 12.63 1.67
C GLY A 58 20.16 11.11 1.49
N ARG A 59 20.17 10.34 2.59
CA ARG A 59 20.12 8.86 2.56
C ARG A 59 18.69 8.37 2.82
N THR A 60 18.02 7.87 1.79
CA THR A 60 16.82 7.04 1.96
C THR A 60 17.23 5.58 2.13
N ILE A 61 16.75 4.94 3.19
CA ILE A 61 16.94 3.50 3.41
C ILE A 61 15.97 2.73 2.51
N ARG A 62 16.52 1.98 1.54
CA ARG A 62 15.80 1.05 0.65
C ARG A 62 14.61 1.73 -0.08
N PRO A 63 14.86 2.68 -0.99
CA PRO A 63 13.81 3.31 -1.78
C PRO A 63 13.04 2.29 -2.62
N GLY A 64 11.72 2.43 -2.69
CA GLY A 64 10.84 1.55 -3.48
C GLY A 64 10.70 0.11 -2.96
N HIS A 65 11.29 -0.22 -1.80
CA HIS A 65 11.38 -1.58 -1.30
C HIS A 65 10.02 -2.20 -1.00
N GLY A 66 9.13 -1.46 -0.33
CA GLY A 66 7.78 -1.91 -0.03
C GLY A 66 7.02 -2.35 -1.29
N VAL A 67 7.02 -1.51 -2.34
CA VAL A 67 6.35 -1.85 -3.61
C VAL A 67 6.97 -3.09 -4.24
N ARG A 68 8.31 -3.16 -4.29
CA ARG A 68 9.01 -4.34 -4.83
C ARG A 68 8.61 -5.63 -4.12
N LEU A 69 8.48 -5.59 -2.80
CA LEU A 69 8.08 -6.78 -2.03
C LEU A 69 6.62 -7.13 -2.23
N LEU A 70 5.73 -6.13 -2.19
CA LEU A 70 4.30 -6.34 -2.39
C LEU A 70 4.03 -7.00 -3.75
N THR A 71 4.62 -6.48 -4.82
CA THR A 71 4.40 -7.00 -6.18
C THR A 71 4.94 -8.41 -6.41
N ARG A 72 5.71 -8.97 -5.46
CA ARG A 72 6.21 -10.36 -5.47
C ARG A 72 5.40 -11.29 -4.57
N GLN A 73 4.53 -10.75 -3.72
CA GLN A 73 3.69 -11.58 -2.85
C GLN A 73 2.52 -12.15 -3.66
N GLN A 74 2.24 -13.43 -3.45
CA GLN A 74 0.96 -14.02 -3.82
C GLN A 74 0.00 -13.76 -2.66
N LEU A 75 -0.93 -12.82 -2.87
CA LEU A 75 -1.90 -12.43 -1.85
C LEU A 75 -3.23 -13.18 -1.96
N ASP A 76 -3.35 -14.06 -2.96
CA ASP A 76 -4.50 -14.91 -3.24
C ASP A 76 -5.84 -14.16 -3.26
N GLY A 77 -5.86 -12.95 -3.85
CA GLY A 77 -7.03 -12.07 -3.87
C GLY A 77 -8.30 -12.72 -4.44
N ASP A 78 -8.14 -13.71 -5.31
CA ASP A 78 -9.26 -14.49 -5.88
C ASP A 78 -9.94 -15.42 -4.87
N THR A 79 -9.25 -15.81 -3.79
CA THR A 79 -9.76 -16.77 -2.79
C THR A 79 -9.96 -16.14 -1.42
N HIS A 80 -9.20 -15.09 -1.10
CA HIS A 80 -9.23 -14.39 0.16
C HIS A 80 -9.50 -12.89 -0.07
N PRO A 81 -10.58 -12.33 0.52
CA PRO A 81 -10.80 -10.89 0.50
C PRO A 81 -9.57 -10.16 1.04
N CYS A 82 -9.03 -9.21 0.29
CA CYS A 82 -7.80 -8.54 0.63
C CYS A 82 -7.88 -7.05 0.33
N VAL A 83 -7.39 -6.23 1.25
CA VAL A 83 -7.25 -4.78 1.10
C VAL A 83 -5.81 -4.40 1.36
N ILE A 84 -5.25 -3.58 0.47
CA ILE A 84 -3.89 -3.06 0.58
C ILE A 84 -4.00 -1.54 0.63
N ALA A 85 -3.38 -0.94 1.65
CA ALA A 85 -3.37 0.50 1.82
C ALA A 85 -2.06 0.95 2.45
N GLY A 86 -1.74 2.23 2.31
CA GLY A 86 -0.56 2.83 2.90
C GLY A 86 0.09 3.82 1.97
N ASP A 87 1.34 4.12 2.24
CA ASP A 87 2.12 5.10 1.49
C ASP A 87 3.08 4.41 0.52
N PHE A 88 2.78 4.48 -0.78
CA PHE A 88 3.58 3.80 -1.79
C PHE A 88 4.72 4.68 -2.33
N ASN A 89 4.71 6.00 -2.10
CA ASN A 89 5.55 7.00 -2.80
C ASN A 89 5.69 6.68 -4.30
N ALA A 90 4.56 6.38 -4.94
CA ALA A 90 4.51 5.84 -6.29
C ALA A 90 3.60 6.72 -7.16
N HIS A 91 4.16 7.29 -8.22
CA HIS A 91 3.40 8.16 -9.14
C HIS A 91 3.09 7.42 -10.44
N ASN A 92 1.82 7.48 -10.86
CA ASN A 92 1.37 6.98 -12.15
C ASN A 92 0.05 7.65 -12.55
N ALA A 93 -0.14 7.90 -13.85
CA ALA A 93 -1.36 8.50 -14.40
C ALA A 93 -2.66 7.71 -14.08
N LEU A 94 -2.57 6.42 -13.77
CA LEU A 94 -3.72 5.60 -13.39
C LEU A 94 -4.43 6.09 -12.12
N TRP A 95 -3.70 6.70 -11.18
CA TRP A 95 -4.28 7.21 -9.93
C TRP A 95 -4.04 8.71 -9.73
N SER A 96 -3.00 9.30 -10.33
CA SER A 96 -2.69 10.73 -10.20
C SER A 96 -3.83 11.66 -10.61
N ALA A 97 -3.88 12.84 -9.98
CA ALA A 97 -4.74 13.95 -10.41
C ALA A 97 -4.22 14.57 -11.72
N ALA A 98 -5.08 15.32 -12.41
CA ALA A 98 -4.74 16.00 -13.66
C ALA A 98 -3.60 17.03 -13.52
N SER A 99 -3.29 17.48 -12.31
CA SER A 99 -2.14 18.35 -12.03
C SER A 99 -0.80 17.60 -11.92
N SER A 100 -0.82 16.27 -11.77
CA SER A 100 0.37 15.44 -11.46
C SER A 100 0.53 14.19 -12.34
N TYR A 101 -0.36 13.97 -13.33
CA TYR A 101 -0.35 12.77 -14.19
C TYR A 101 0.95 12.57 -15.00
N THR A 102 1.72 13.64 -15.25
CA THR A 102 2.96 13.56 -16.04
C THR A 102 4.13 12.97 -15.24
N ARG A 103 4.02 12.90 -13.91
CA ARG A 103 5.04 12.29 -13.05
C ARG A 103 4.80 10.79 -12.95
N THR A 104 5.77 10.00 -13.41
CA THR A 104 5.74 8.55 -13.28
C THR A 104 7.04 8.03 -12.68
N THR A 105 6.96 7.34 -11.55
CA THR A 105 8.13 6.71 -10.89
C THR A 105 8.29 5.25 -11.32
N ALA A 106 9.48 4.68 -11.13
CA ALA A 106 9.70 3.26 -11.37
C ALA A 106 8.75 2.38 -10.52
N ALA A 107 8.60 2.71 -9.24
CA ALA A 107 7.64 2.07 -8.34
C ALA A 107 6.19 2.18 -8.88
N GLY A 108 5.80 3.35 -9.38
CA GLY A 108 4.48 3.54 -9.99
C GLY A 108 4.26 2.70 -11.26
N ARG A 109 5.28 2.53 -12.12
CA ARG A 109 5.17 1.61 -13.27
C ARG A 109 5.00 0.16 -12.84
N TYR A 110 5.79 -0.29 -11.87
CA TYR A 110 5.68 -1.67 -11.37
C TYR A 110 4.32 -1.93 -10.74
N LEU A 111 3.85 -1.02 -9.88
CA LEU A 111 2.55 -1.14 -9.23
C LEU A 111 1.41 -1.11 -10.25
N ALA A 112 1.46 -0.22 -11.24
CA ALA A 112 0.46 -0.16 -12.32
C ALA A 112 0.40 -1.45 -13.15
N SER A 113 1.56 -2.06 -13.43
CA SER A 113 1.60 -3.35 -14.13
C SER A 113 1.02 -4.46 -13.28
N TRP A 114 1.41 -4.53 -12.00
CA TRP A 114 0.95 -5.53 -11.06
C TRP A 114 -0.56 -5.47 -10.81
N ILE A 115 -1.12 -4.27 -10.59
CA ILE A 115 -2.57 -4.05 -10.44
C ILE A 115 -3.33 -4.66 -11.64
N ARG A 116 -2.85 -4.43 -12.86
CA ARG A 116 -3.49 -4.95 -14.07
C ARG A 116 -3.39 -6.47 -14.19
N THR A 117 -2.20 -7.02 -13.94
CA THR A 117 -1.94 -8.46 -14.06
C THR A 117 -2.74 -9.25 -13.01
N GLU A 118 -2.70 -8.79 -11.76
CA GLU A 118 -3.34 -9.43 -10.61
C GLU A 118 -4.79 -8.94 -10.39
N LYS A 119 -5.35 -8.19 -11.36
CA LYS A 119 -6.75 -7.72 -11.40
C LYS A 119 -7.20 -6.97 -10.14
N TRP A 120 -6.34 -6.16 -9.56
CA TRP A 120 -6.70 -5.29 -8.44
C TRP A 120 -7.52 -4.10 -8.90
N GLU A 121 -8.46 -3.70 -8.04
CA GLU A 121 -9.22 -2.46 -8.21
C GLU A 121 -8.66 -1.37 -7.30
N LEU A 122 -8.60 -0.13 -7.81
CA LEU A 122 -8.27 1.02 -6.99
C LEU A 122 -9.46 1.35 -6.09
N GLY A 123 -9.26 1.27 -4.77
CA GLY A 123 -10.26 1.72 -3.79
C GLY A 123 -10.45 3.24 -3.73
N LEU A 124 -9.62 4.01 -4.44
CA LEU A 124 -9.74 5.46 -4.59
C LEU A 124 -10.34 5.80 -5.95
N LYS A 125 -11.24 6.78 -5.99
CA LYS A 125 -11.70 7.37 -7.25
C LYS A 125 -10.52 8.03 -7.96
N GLN A 126 -10.36 7.75 -9.26
CA GLN A 126 -9.29 8.35 -10.06
C GLN A 126 -9.29 9.88 -9.93
N GLY A 127 -8.09 10.45 -9.76
CA GLY A 127 -7.89 11.89 -9.60
C GLY A 127 -8.19 12.43 -8.20
N SER A 128 -8.49 11.57 -7.22
CA SER A 128 -8.58 11.98 -5.82
C SER A 128 -7.21 12.41 -5.30
N VAL A 129 -7.16 13.56 -4.63
CA VAL A 129 -5.94 14.06 -3.98
C VAL A 129 -5.95 13.61 -2.53
N ASN A 130 -4.94 12.85 -2.10
CA ASN A 130 -4.80 12.39 -0.71
C ASN A 130 -3.65 13.05 0.07
N ARG A 131 -2.82 13.86 -0.61
CA ARG A 131 -1.87 14.80 0.00
C ARG A 131 -1.97 16.15 -0.69
N ARG A 132 -2.11 17.21 0.12
CA ARG A 132 -1.83 18.57 -0.33
C ARG A 132 -0.35 18.85 -0.10
N GLY A 133 0.38 19.10 -1.17
CA GLY A 133 1.79 19.49 -1.06
C GLY A 133 1.96 20.83 -0.31
N ALA A 134 3.19 21.15 0.10
CA ALA A 134 3.51 22.54 0.46
C ALA A 134 3.34 23.45 -0.79
N ARG A 135 3.25 24.78 -0.63
CA ARG A 135 3.09 25.72 -1.78
C ARG A 135 4.09 25.39 -2.89
N GLY A 136 3.60 24.94 -4.05
CA GLY A 136 4.41 24.60 -5.23
C GLY A 136 4.65 23.10 -5.45
N GLU A 137 4.22 22.23 -4.54
CA GLU A 137 4.27 20.77 -4.72
C GLU A 137 2.95 20.25 -5.31
N ALA A 138 3.04 19.33 -6.28
CA ALA A 138 1.88 18.79 -6.98
C ALA A 138 1.19 17.73 -6.14
N ASP A 139 -0.12 17.91 -5.96
CA ASP A 139 -1.04 16.98 -5.33
C ASP A 139 -1.07 15.63 -6.07
N THR A 140 -0.66 14.54 -5.42
CA THR A 140 -0.78 13.18 -5.99
C THR A 140 -1.73 12.33 -5.15
N ALA A 141 -2.22 11.25 -5.76
CA ALA A 141 -3.20 10.36 -5.16
C ALA A 141 -2.60 9.23 -4.32
N ILE A 142 -1.26 9.12 -4.27
CA ILE A 142 -0.54 8.17 -3.41
C ILE A 142 0.81 8.79 -3.03
N ASP A 143 0.76 9.89 -2.28
CA ASP A 143 1.84 10.29 -1.39
C ASP A 143 1.23 10.39 0.01
N LEU A 144 1.73 9.64 0.97
CA LEU A 144 1.59 9.99 2.38
C LEU A 144 2.97 10.35 2.97
#